data_AF-A0A6N7PJ82-F1
#
_entry.id   AF-A0A6N7PJ82-F1
#
_cell.length_a   1.000
_cell.length_b   1.000
_cell.length_c   1.000
_cell.angle_alpha   90.00
_cell.angle_beta   90.00
_cell.angle_gamma   90.00
#
_symmetry.space_group_name_H-M   'P 1'
#
loop_
_entity.id
_entity.type
_entity.pdbx_description
1 polymer ?
#
loop_
_entity_poly.entity_id
_entity_poly.type
_entity_poly.pdbx_seq_one_letter_code
_entity_poly.pdbx_strand_id
1 'polypeptide(L)'
;MSEDLDRIIRNIRYRIRKKDPSGFEDAVRLAEQYPEDADVWDTVSYAYDKRDDHAAAMAAMTRAIELDPKGLSLFYKRGEYALRTGDHESAVADFSRGLVLSDELNKNYLRDELHFRRAEAFIQLGKKAEALADLSQLRDDYVNFGPKIRTKADLLVMCGESLPPPKEQEDEPPVSSPAIADAPDEEEVALAEQLGEAGIAAVDAALLEQLSHRYLKAARIIGDAIDFGSYPADSLHVRLFARRLIALAEAGAIVARGNLLNPRRSVVRLPDSP
;
A
#
# COMPACT_ATOMS: atom_id res chain seq x y z
N MET A 1 -20.12 14.88 21.05
CA MET A 1 -19.28 15.91 20.41
C MET A 1 -18.22 15.30 19.50
N SER A 2 -17.30 14.44 19.96
CA SER A 2 -16.27 13.84 19.08
C SER A 2 -16.83 12.87 18.02
N GLU A 3 -17.82 12.03 18.37
CA GLU A 3 -18.40 11.07 17.41
C GLU A 3 -19.07 11.72 16.19
N ASP A 4 -19.66 12.91 16.37
CA ASP A 4 -20.27 13.67 15.29
C ASP A 4 -19.21 14.26 14.36
N LEU A 5 -18.09 14.77 14.91
CA LEU A 5 -16.98 15.31 14.14
C LEU A 5 -16.28 14.22 13.32
N ASP A 6 -16.01 13.05 13.91
CA ASP A 6 -15.44 11.91 13.21
C ASP A 6 -16.32 11.42 12.05
N ARG A 7 -17.65 11.46 12.23
CA ARG A 7 -18.61 11.14 11.17
C ARG A 7 -18.55 12.18 10.04
N ILE A 8 -18.49 13.48 10.39
CA ILE A 8 -18.37 14.57 9.42
C ILE A 8 -17.07 14.44 8.61
N ILE A 9 -15.93 14.25 9.28
CA ILE A 9 -14.61 14.05 8.66
C ILE A 9 -14.66 12.86 7.69
N ARG A 10 -15.21 11.73 8.11
CA ARG A 10 -15.36 10.53 7.24
C ARG A 10 -16.22 10.81 6.00
N ASN A 11 -17.33 11.53 6.15
CA ASN A 11 -18.19 11.90 5.03
C ASN A 11 -17.47 12.84 4.04
N ILE A 12 -16.75 13.85 4.54
CA ILE A 12 -15.97 14.78 3.72
C ILE A 12 -14.88 14.03 2.95
N ARG A 13 -14.08 13.20 3.64
CA ARG A 13 -13.03 12.38 2.99
C ARG A 13 -13.61 11.44 1.94
N TYR A 14 -14.79 10.86 2.19
CA TYR A 14 -15.50 10.03 1.22
C TYR A 14 -15.85 10.81 -0.05
N ARG A 15 -16.42 12.02 0.08
CA ARG A 15 -16.76 12.90 -1.05
C ARG A 15 -15.53 13.34 -1.84
N ILE A 16 -14.46 13.76 -1.15
CA ILE A 16 -13.18 14.09 -1.79
C ILE A 16 -12.67 12.89 -2.61
N ARG A 17 -12.71 11.67 -2.06
CA ARG A 17 -12.30 10.45 -2.78
C ARG A 17 -13.16 10.17 -4.02
N LYS A 18 -14.45 10.52 -3.97
CA LYS A 18 -15.38 10.42 -5.10
C LYS A 18 -15.28 11.58 -6.09
N LYS A 19 -14.28 12.46 -5.92
CA LYS A 19 -14.04 13.64 -6.77
C LYS A 19 -15.22 14.62 -6.77
N ASP A 20 -15.99 14.63 -5.70
CA ASP A 20 -17.03 15.63 -5.49
C ASP A 20 -16.36 16.97 -5.11
N PRO A 21 -16.56 18.06 -5.88
CA PRO A 21 -15.91 19.35 -5.63
C PRO A 21 -16.29 19.95 -4.27
N SER A 22 -17.50 19.66 -3.75
CA SER A 22 -17.96 20.15 -2.45
C SER A 22 -17.13 19.61 -1.27
N GLY A 23 -16.48 18.45 -1.45
CA GLY A 23 -15.66 17.83 -0.41
C GLY A 23 -14.49 18.71 0.02
N PHE A 24 -13.90 19.47 -0.90
CA PHE A 24 -12.82 20.40 -0.57
C PHE A 24 -13.34 21.61 0.21
N GLU A 25 -14.42 22.23 -0.27
CA GLU A 25 -15.02 23.42 0.36
C GLU A 25 -15.46 23.09 1.79
N ASP A 26 -16.02 21.89 1.97
CA ASP A 26 -16.45 21.41 3.28
C ASP A 26 -15.28 21.12 4.21
N ALA A 27 -14.14 20.63 3.71
CA ALA A 27 -12.93 20.45 4.51
C ALA A 27 -12.39 21.81 5.02
N VAL A 28 -12.31 22.81 4.14
CA VAL A 28 -11.85 24.16 4.51
C VAL A 28 -12.81 24.81 5.51
N ARG A 29 -14.12 24.74 5.25
CA ARG A 29 -15.14 25.24 6.19
C ARG A 29 -15.10 24.52 7.54
N LEU A 30 -14.75 23.23 7.56
CA LEU A 30 -14.59 22.49 8.81
C LEU A 30 -13.42 23.02 9.63
N ALA A 31 -12.31 23.40 8.98
CA ALA A 31 -11.15 24.00 9.66
C ALA A 31 -11.46 25.38 10.26
N GLU A 32 -12.37 26.15 9.66
CA GLU A 32 -12.86 27.40 10.26
C GLU A 32 -13.66 27.16 11.54
N GLN A 33 -14.43 26.06 11.59
CA GLN A 33 -15.25 25.70 12.75
C GLN A 33 -14.43 25.02 13.86
N TYR A 34 -13.40 24.26 13.49
CA TYR A 34 -12.58 23.46 14.39
C TYR A 34 -11.07 23.71 14.13
N PRO A 35 -10.57 24.94 14.34
CA PRO A 35 -9.19 25.31 13.98
C PRO A 35 -8.11 24.69 14.89
N GLU A 36 -8.49 24.13 16.03
CA GLU A 36 -7.58 23.51 17.00
C GLU A 36 -7.62 21.96 16.95
N ASP A 37 -8.24 21.38 15.92
CA ASP A 37 -8.34 19.94 15.75
C ASP A 37 -7.38 19.42 14.66
N ALA A 38 -6.45 18.53 15.04
CA ALA A 38 -5.43 18.03 14.13
C ALA A 38 -5.99 17.18 12.98
N ASP A 39 -7.07 16.40 13.22
CA ASP A 39 -7.67 15.53 12.21
C ASP A 39 -8.44 16.34 11.16
N VAL A 40 -8.94 17.51 11.55
CA VAL A 40 -9.51 18.49 10.62
C VAL A 40 -8.44 19.05 9.68
N TRP A 41 -7.28 19.45 10.21
CA TRP A 41 -6.16 19.90 9.37
C TRP A 41 -5.56 18.77 8.51
N ASP A 42 -5.56 17.52 9.01
CA ASP A 42 -5.24 16.35 8.19
C ASP A 42 -6.24 16.17 7.02
N THR A 43 -7.52 16.45 7.28
CA THR A 43 -8.56 16.40 6.24
C THR A 43 -8.40 17.51 5.21
N VAL A 44 -8.03 18.73 5.62
CA VAL A 44 -7.69 19.83 4.71
C VAL A 44 -6.48 19.47 3.85
N SER A 45 -5.42 18.93 4.46
CA SER A 45 -4.26 18.44 3.72
C SER A 45 -4.63 17.40 2.68
N TYR A 46 -5.48 16.44 3.04
CA TYR A 46 -5.98 15.43 2.10
C TYR A 46 -6.77 16.05 0.94
N ALA A 47 -7.56 17.09 1.21
CA ALA A 47 -8.32 17.80 0.19
C ALA A 47 -7.39 18.49 -0.83
N TYR A 48 -6.31 19.12 -0.37
CA TYR A 48 -5.28 19.71 -1.23
C TYR A 48 -4.46 18.66 -1.99
N ASP A 49 -4.08 17.54 -1.36
CA ASP A 49 -3.43 16.41 -2.05
C ASP A 49 -4.25 15.93 -3.24
N LYS A 50 -5.58 15.83 -3.11
CA LYS A 50 -6.46 15.41 -4.22
C LYS A 50 -6.63 16.43 -5.33
N ARG A 51 -6.12 17.64 -5.14
CA ARG A 51 -6.01 18.67 -6.17
C ARG A 51 -4.57 18.86 -6.66
N ASP A 52 -3.66 17.96 -6.28
CA ASP A 52 -2.23 18.02 -6.58
C ASP A 52 -1.54 19.30 -6.05
N ASP A 53 -2.15 20.00 -5.10
CA ASP A 53 -1.56 21.16 -4.43
C ASP A 53 -0.76 20.70 -3.20
N HIS A 54 0.42 20.15 -3.47
CA HIS A 54 1.27 19.59 -2.42
C HIS A 54 1.82 20.66 -1.46
N ALA A 55 1.98 21.91 -1.92
CA ALA A 55 2.44 23.01 -1.06
C ALA A 55 1.40 23.36 0.00
N ALA A 56 0.13 23.53 -0.40
CA ALA A 56 -0.96 23.76 0.55
C ALA A 56 -1.20 22.54 1.46
N ALA A 57 -1.05 21.32 0.95
CA ALA A 57 -1.11 20.11 1.76
C ALA A 57 -0.03 20.08 2.85
N MET A 58 1.22 20.44 2.52
CA MET A 58 2.32 20.55 3.49
C MET A 58 2.05 21.61 4.57
N ALA A 59 1.46 22.75 4.20
CA ALA A 59 1.07 23.79 5.16
C ALA A 59 0.00 23.29 6.14
N ALA A 60 -1.04 22.63 5.63
CA ALA A 60 -2.08 22.03 6.46
C ALA A 60 -1.53 20.90 7.37
N MET A 61 -0.63 20.05 6.86
CA MET A 61 0.10 19.07 7.68
C MET A 61 0.92 19.72 8.79
N THR A 62 1.59 20.82 8.49
CA THR A 62 2.39 21.56 9.49
C THR A 62 1.50 22.03 10.62
N ARG A 63 0.32 22.58 10.31
CA ARG A 63 -0.67 22.96 11.31
C ARG A 63 -1.19 21.75 12.10
N ALA A 64 -1.45 20.62 11.45
CA ALA A 64 -1.86 19.39 12.13
C ALA A 64 -0.78 18.89 13.11
N ILE A 65 0.51 18.95 12.74
CA ILE A 65 1.65 18.53 13.58
C ILE A 65 1.83 19.46 14.78
N GLU A 66 1.60 20.78 14.62
CA GLU A 66 1.62 21.72 15.75
C GLU A 66 0.57 21.36 16.81
N LEU A 67 -0.59 20.88 16.37
CA LEU A 67 -1.72 20.51 17.23
C LEU A 67 -1.57 19.10 17.83
N ASP A 68 -1.04 18.14 17.07
CA ASP A 68 -0.68 16.80 17.54
C ASP A 68 0.79 16.43 17.20
N PRO A 69 1.75 16.82 18.05
CA PRO A 69 3.16 16.53 17.84
C PRO A 69 3.53 15.05 18.05
N LYS A 70 2.59 14.21 18.47
CA LYS A 70 2.74 12.75 18.61
C LYS A 70 2.03 11.98 17.49
N GLY A 71 1.42 12.69 16.54
CA GLY A 71 0.78 12.12 15.37
C GLY A 71 1.77 11.52 14.39
N LEU A 72 2.20 10.28 14.62
CA LEU A 72 3.16 9.55 13.78
C LEU A 72 2.76 9.59 12.29
N SER A 73 1.47 9.41 11.99
CA SER A 73 0.95 9.46 10.61
C SER A 73 1.04 10.85 9.97
N LEU A 74 1.08 11.93 10.76
CA LEU A 74 1.19 13.30 10.25
C LEU A 74 2.61 13.56 9.71
N PHE A 75 3.64 13.14 10.45
CA PHE A 75 5.02 13.19 9.97
C PHE A 75 5.22 12.34 8.71
N TYR A 76 4.68 11.11 8.70
CA TYR A 76 4.71 10.27 7.51
C TYR A 76 4.10 10.97 6.28
N LYS A 77 2.90 11.54 6.42
CA LYS A 77 2.20 12.23 5.32
C LYS A 77 2.95 13.47 4.84
N ARG A 78 3.44 14.31 5.75
CA ARG A 78 4.21 15.50 5.38
C ARG A 78 5.53 15.15 4.68
N GLY A 79 6.22 14.11 5.15
CA GLY A 79 7.39 13.56 4.48
C GLY A 79 7.08 13.00 3.08
N GLU A 80 5.92 12.34 2.88
CA GLU A 80 5.49 11.93 1.55
C GLU A 80 5.26 13.11 0.60
N TYR A 81 4.68 14.22 1.09
CA TYR A 81 4.53 15.42 0.27
C TYR A 81 5.88 16.05 -0.07
N ALA A 82 6.79 16.13 0.90
CA ALA A 82 8.15 16.63 0.69
C ALA A 82 8.92 15.79 -0.35
N LEU A 83 8.78 14.45 -0.32
CA LEU A 83 9.32 13.57 -1.37
C LEU A 83 8.78 13.89 -2.76
N ARG A 84 7.47 14.17 -2.88
CA ARG A 84 6.83 14.47 -4.18
C ARG A 84 7.21 15.84 -4.71
N THR A 85 7.47 16.82 -3.84
CA THR A 85 7.89 18.17 -4.23
C THR A 85 9.40 18.29 -4.42
N GLY A 86 10.18 17.25 -4.11
CA GLY A 86 11.64 17.24 -4.25
C GLY A 86 12.39 17.78 -3.04
N ASP A 87 11.70 18.12 -1.95
CA ASP A 87 12.32 18.54 -0.68
C ASP A 87 12.73 17.31 0.13
N HIS A 88 13.81 16.67 -0.32
CA HIS A 88 14.27 15.40 0.23
C HIS A 88 14.86 15.54 1.63
N GLU A 89 15.46 16.69 1.97
CA GLU A 89 15.94 16.99 3.31
C GLU A 89 14.80 17.04 4.32
N SER A 90 13.72 17.77 4.02
CA SER A 90 12.54 17.81 4.89
C SER A 90 11.88 16.45 5.01
N ALA A 91 11.83 15.67 3.92
CA ALA A 91 11.33 14.30 3.96
C ALA A 91 12.12 13.42 4.94
N VAL A 92 13.46 13.48 4.89
CA VAL A 92 14.33 12.75 5.83
C VAL A 92 14.05 13.17 7.28
N ALA A 93 13.89 14.47 7.54
CA ALA A 93 13.62 14.97 8.88
C ALA A 93 12.29 14.44 9.42
N ASP A 94 11.23 14.48 8.62
CA ASP A 94 9.90 14.01 8.99
C ASP A 94 9.87 12.50 9.21
N PHE A 95 10.45 11.70 8.31
CA PHE A 95 10.49 10.24 8.50
C PHE A 95 11.34 9.85 9.71
N SER A 96 12.42 10.58 9.98
CA SER A 96 13.24 10.37 11.18
C SER A 96 12.44 10.64 12.46
N ARG A 97 11.65 11.73 12.48
CA ARG A 97 10.77 12.00 13.62
C ARG A 97 9.68 10.93 13.76
N GLY A 98 9.14 10.45 12.64
CA GLY A 98 8.19 9.33 12.62
C GLY A 98 8.77 8.05 13.22
N LEU A 99 10.03 7.71 12.93
CA LEU A 99 10.71 6.53 13.50
C LEU A 99 10.93 6.68 15.00
N VAL A 100 11.36 7.87 15.45
CA VAL A 100 11.49 8.16 16.89
C VAL A 100 10.14 7.99 17.60
N LEU A 101 9.05 8.53 17.04
CA LEU A 101 7.71 8.35 17.59
C LEU A 101 7.23 6.88 17.54
N SER A 102 7.64 6.12 16.53
CA SER A 102 7.32 4.69 16.42
C SER A 102 7.88 3.93 17.62
N ASP A 103 9.14 4.20 17.98
CA ASP A 103 9.81 3.60 19.13
C ASP A 103 9.23 4.14 20.46
N GLU A 104 9.07 5.46 20.60
CA GLU A 104 8.53 6.11 21.82
C GLU A 104 7.11 5.62 22.17
N LEU A 105 6.27 5.39 21.15
CA LEU A 105 4.87 5.00 21.33
C LEU A 105 4.65 3.49 21.22
N ASN A 106 5.70 2.70 20.97
CA ASN A 106 5.63 1.28 20.65
C ASN A 106 4.63 0.98 19.52
N LYS A 107 4.62 1.84 18.49
CA LYS A 107 3.69 1.80 17.35
C LYS A 107 4.45 1.48 16.06
N ASN A 108 4.51 0.20 15.71
CA ASN A 108 5.34 -0.28 14.59
C ASN A 108 4.63 -0.34 13.23
N TYR A 109 3.35 0.05 13.15
CA TYR A 109 2.51 -0.15 11.95
C TYR A 109 2.96 0.64 10.70
N LEU A 110 3.85 1.63 10.86
CA LEU A 110 4.45 2.42 9.77
C LEU A 110 5.99 2.33 9.76
N ARG A 111 6.61 1.53 10.63
CA ARG A 111 8.07 1.52 10.81
C ARG A 111 8.82 1.16 9.52
N ASP A 112 8.40 0.08 8.87
CA ASP A 112 8.99 -0.36 7.61
C ASP A 112 8.78 0.67 6.49
N GLU A 113 7.60 1.29 6.43
CA GLU A 113 7.28 2.33 5.45
C GLU A 113 8.13 3.59 5.67
N LEU A 114 8.37 3.97 6.93
CA LEU A 114 9.25 5.09 7.29
C LEU A 114 10.70 4.82 6.89
N HIS A 115 11.24 3.62 7.17
CA HIS A 115 12.58 3.24 6.70
C HIS A 115 12.65 3.24 5.18
N PHE A 116 11.65 2.67 4.50
CA PHE A 116 11.63 2.62 3.04
C PHE A 116 11.60 4.02 2.40
N ARG A 117 10.71 4.90 2.88
CA ARG A 117 10.58 6.26 2.34
C ARG A 117 11.77 7.13 2.69
N ARG A 118 12.39 6.94 3.85
CA ARG A 118 13.62 7.64 4.23
C ARG A 118 14.81 7.17 3.39
N ALA A 119 14.92 5.87 3.10
CA ALA A 119 15.89 5.35 2.14
C ALA A 119 15.71 5.96 0.75
N GLU A 120 14.47 6.06 0.27
CA GLU A 120 14.14 6.72 -1.00
C GLU A 120 14.62 8.19 -1.02
N ALA A 121 14.37 8.94 0.06
CA ALA A 121 14.84 10.31 0.20
C ALA A 121 16.37 10.40 0.23
N PHE A 122 17.04 9.53 0.99
CA PHE A 122 18.50 9.46 1.05
C PHE A 122 19.13 9.15 -0.30
N ILE A 123 18.53 8.27 -1.10
CA ILE A 123 18.98 7.99 -2.47
C ILE A 123 18.93 9.25 -3.33
N GLN A 124 17.85 10.03 -3.25
CA GLN A 124 17.74 11.29 -4.01
C GLN A 124 18.78 12.33 -3.57
N LEU A 125 19.17 12.29 -2.28
CA LEU A 125 20.24 13.12 -1.73
C LEU A 125 21.66 12.60 -2.02
N GLY A 126 21.80 11.46 -2.70
CA GLY A 126 23.11 10.80 -2.92
C GLY A 126 23.71 10.15 -1.66
N LYS A 127 22.95 10.09 -0.56
CA LYS A 127 23.34 9.53 0.75
C LYS A 127 23.15 8.01 0.78
N LYS A 128 23.95 7.33 -0.03
CA LYS A 128 23.80 5.87 -0.25
C LYS A 128 23.99 5.03 1.01
N ALA A 129 24.95 5.39 1.86
CA ALA A 129 25.25 4.62 3.07
C ALA A 129 24.06 4.63 4.04
N GLU A 130 23.44 5.79 4.22
CA GLU A 130 22.26 5.98 5.06
C GLU A 130 21.04 5.27 4.48
N ALA A 131 20.87 5.30 3.14
CA ALA A 131 19.83 4.52 2.48
C ALA A 131 20.01 3.02 2.71
N LEU A 132 21.22 2.49 2.58
CA LEU A 132 21.49 1.07 2.83
C LEU A 132 21.22 0.67 4.28
N ALA A 133 21.53 1.54 5.24
CA ALA A 133 21.23 1.32 6.65
C ALA A 133 19.71 1.25 6.93
N ASP A 134 18.90 2.05 6.23
CA ASP A 134 17.44 1.96 6.31
C ASP A 134 16.91 0.70 5.61
N LEU A 135 17.43 0.37 4.42
CA LEU A 135 17.02 -0.83 3.69
C LEU A 135 17.37 -2.12 4.44
N SER A 136 18.42 -2.13 5.26
CA SER A 136 18.77 -3.30 6.09
C SER A 136 17.75 -3.58 7.19
N GLN A 137 16.89 -2.61 7.54
CA GLN A 137 15.80 -2.80 8.50
C GLN A 137 14.59 -3.51 7.87
N LEU A 138 14.57 -3.64 6.54
CA LEU A 138 13.44 -4.18 5.80
C LEU A 138 13.69 -5.63 5.42
N ARG A 139 12.60 -6.41 5.37
CA ARG A 139 12.60 -7.73 4.73
C ARG A 139 12.95 -7.63 3.25
N ASP A 140 13.56 -8.69 2.71
CA ASP A 140 14.01 -8.72 1.32
C ASP A 140 12.84 -8.63 0.32
N ASP A 141 11.68 -9.14 0.69
CA ASP A 141 10.46 -9.09 -0.10
C ASP A 141 9.61 -7.83 0.15
N TYR A 142 10.12 -6.85 0.89
CA TYR A 142 9.36 -5.64 1.22
C TYR A 142 8.96 -4.86 -0.05
N VAL A 143 7.69 -4.48 -0.10
CA VAL A 143 7.06 -3.72 -1.19
C VAL A 143 6.32 -2.51 -0.61
N ASN A 144 6.59 -1.34 -1.19
CA ASN A 144 5.86 -0.13 -0.92
C ASN A 144 4.56 -0.08 -1.76
N PHE A 145 3.44 0.25 -1.11
CA PHE A 145 2.11 0.30 -1.74
C PHE A 145 1.64 1.73 -2.14
N GLY A 146 2.58 2.62 -2.45
CA GLY A 146 2.35 4.00 -2.89
C GLY A 146 1.95 4.16 -4.37
N PRO A 147 1.93 5.41 -4.89
CA PRO A 147 1.55 5.72 -6.27
C PRO A 147 2.44 5.01 -7.30
N LYS A 148 3.72 4.86 -6.99
CA LYS A 148 4.69 4.06 -7.73
C LYS A 148 5.15 2.91 -6.84
N ILE A 149 4.74 1.70 -7.20
CA ILE A 149 5.19 0.50 -6.49
C ILE A 149 6.71 0.40 -6.68
N ARG A 150 7.41 0.33 -5.55
CA ARG A 150 8.85 0.09 -5.49
C ARG A 150 9.11 -0.96 -4.43
N THR A 151 10.14 -1.74 -4.64
CA THR A 151 10.57 -2.82 -3.76
C THR A 151 11.93 -2.48 -3.15
N LYS A 152 12.29 -3.16 -2.07
CA LYS A 152 13.65 -3.01 -1.50
C LYS A 152 14.73 -3.26 -2.56
N ALA A 153 14.54 -4.27 -3.40
CA ALA A 153 15.44 -4.59 -4.51
C ALA A 153 15.63 -3.41 -5.48
N ASP A 154 14.56 -2.70 -5.82
CA ASP A 154 14.64 -1.54 -6.72
C ASP A 154 15.50 -0.43 -6.11
N LEU A 155 15.34 -0.17 -4.80
CA LEU A 155 16.13 0.84 -4.09
C LEU A 155 17.60 0.41 -3.93
N LEU A 156 17.88 -0.88 -3.71
CA LEU A 156 19.25 -1.41 -3.69
C LEU A 156 19.95 -1.20 -5.03
N VAL A 157 19.27 -1.48 -6.15
CA VAL A 157 19.82 -1.25 -7.49
C VAL A 157 20.13 0.24 -7.70
N MET A 158 19.29 1.15 -7.19
CA MET A 158 19.59 2.59 -7.23
C MET A 158 20.82 2.99 -6.39
N CYS A 159 21.10 2.26 -5.31
CA CYS A 159 22.35 2.40 -4.56
C CYS A 159 23.57 1.81 -5.29
N GLY A 160 23.37 0.96 -6.30
CA GLY A 160 24.43 0.18 -6.95
C GLY A 160 24.72 -1.15 -6.26
N GLU A 161 23.83 -1.59 -5.39
CA GLU A 161 23.89 -2.89 -4.71
C GLU A 161 22.86 -3.85 -5.32
N SER A 162 23.18 -5.13 -5.35
CA SER A 162 22.16 -6.17 -5.60
C SER A 162 21.68 -6.73 -4.27
N LEU A 163 20.49 -7.32 -4.25
CA LEU A 163 20.15 -8.21 -3.14
C LEU A 163 21.26 -9.27 -3.01
N PRO A 164 21.71 -9.60 -1.79
CA PRO A 164 22.52 -10.79 -1.62
C PRO A 164 21.74 -11.98 -2.22
N PRO A 165 22.42 -13.00 -2.76
CA PRO A 165 21.75 -14.24 -3.13
C PRO A 165 20.91 -14.68 -1.93
N PRO A 166 19.71 -15.26 -2.15
CA PRO A 166 18.91 -15.81 -1.07
C PRO A 166 19.87 -16.59 -0.19
N LYS A 167 19.88 -16.30 1.12
CA LYS A 167 20.63 -17.17 2.04
C LYS A 167 20.20 -18.59 1.67
N GLU A 168 21.16 -19.46 1.37
CA GLU A 168 20.88 -20.89 1.31
C GLU A 168 20.00 -21.15 2.51
N GLN A 169 18.78 -21.63 2.25
CA GLN A 169 17.89 -22.00 3.33
C GLN A 169 18.70 -23.01 4.13
N GLU A 170 19.34 -22.58 5.24
CA GLU A 170 19.48 -23.47 6.39
C GLU A 170 18.09 -24.06 6.50
N ASP A 171 17.98 -25.39 6.44
CA ASP A 171 16.73 -26.14 6.47
C ASP A 171 15.92 -25.71 7.70
N GLU A 172 15.31 -24.53 7.66
CA GLU A 172 14.22 -24.13 8.49
C GLU A 172 13.18 -25.15 8.08
N PRO A 173 12.76 -26.04 9.01
CA PRO A 173 11.71 -26.98 8.70
C PRO A 173 10.60 -26.13 8.10
N PRO A 174 10.09 -26.53 6.91
CA PRO A 174 9.28 -25.68 6.05
C PRO A 174 8.39 -24.88 6.96
N VAL A 175 8.55 -23.54 6.97
CA VAL A 175 7.66 -22.69 7.74
C VAL A 175 6.30 -23.18 7.34
N SER A 176 5.64 -23.84 8.28
CA SER A 176 4.25 -24.18 8.17
C SER A 176 3.61 -22.80 8.09
N SER A 177 3.48 -22.27 6.85
CA SER A 177 2.45 -21.33 6.47
C SER A 177 1.26 -21.83 7.24
N PRO A 178 0.80 -21.10 8.27
CA PRO A 178 0.10 -21.67 9.40
C PRO A 178 -0.76 -22.80 8.90
N ALA A 179 -0.29 -24.03 9.06
CA ALA A 179 -1.14 -25.16 8.80
C ALA A 179 -2.32 -24.89 9.72
N ILE A 180 -3.52 -24.91 9.14
CA ILE A 180 -4.85 -24.62 9.72
C ILE A 180 -5.35 -23.22 9.30
N ALA A 181 -6.27 -23.03 8.33
CA ALA A 181 -7.09 -23.94 7.53
C ALA A 181 -7.68 -23.13 6.35
N ASP A 182 -7.78 -23.70 5.15
CA ASP A 182 -8.67 -23.19 4.08
C ASP A 182 -8.63 -24.19 2.91
N ALA A 183 -9.17 -25.41 3.10
CA ALA A 183 -9.74 -26.10 1.95
C ALA A 183 -10.76 -25.13 1.30
N PRO A 184 -10.98 -25.17 -0.03
CA PRO A 184 -12.09 -24.41 -0.61
C PRO A 184 -13.34 -24.72 0.20
N ASP A 185 -14.03 -23.69 0.66
CA ASP A 185 -15.29 -23.90 1.38
C ASP A 185 -16.35 -24.51 0.44
N GLU A 186 -17.46 -25.00 0.99
CA GLU A 186 -18.49 -25.68 0.19
C GLU A 186 -19.03 -24.79 -0.94
N GLU A 187 -19.04 -23.46 -0.75
CA GLU A 187 -19.48 -22.51 -1.77
C GLU A 187 -18.41 -22.34 -2.87
N GLU A 188 -17.13 -22.25 -2.49
CA GLU A 188 -16.00 -22.22 -3.43
C GLU A 188 -15.94 -23.51 -4.27
N VAL A 189 -16.16 -24.68 -3.65
CA VAL A 189 -16.19 -25.97 -4.35
C VAL A 189 -17.37 -26.03 -5.32
N ALA A 190 -18.58 -25.69 -4.85
CA ALA A 190 -19.78 -25.71 -5.70
C ALA A 190 -19.66 -24.75 -6.89
N LEU A 191 -19.06 -23.57 -6.67
CA LEU A 191 -18.82 -22.60 -7.73
C LEU A 191 -17.77 -23.10 -8.73
N ALA A 192 -16.68 -23.72 -8.27
CA ALA A 192 -15.69 -24.30 -9.16
C ALA A 192 -16.27 -25.46 -9.98
N GLU A 193 -17.11 -26.31 -9.39
CA GLU A 193 -17.85 -27.38 -10.09
C GLU A 193 -18.82 -26.81 -11.13
N GLN A 194 -19.55 -25.75 -10.80
CA GLN A 194 -20.46 -25.07 -11.72
C GLN A 194 -19.72 -24.45 -12.91
N LEU A 195 -18.56 -23.84 -12.67
CA LEU A 195 -17.73 -23.25 -13.72
C LEU A 195 -17.12 -24.32 -14.64
N GLY A 196 -16.76 -25.48 -14.09
CA GLY A 196 -16.06 -26.53 -14.80
C GLY A 196 -14.68 -26.08 -15.32
N GLU A 197 -13.99 -26.96 -16.04
CA GLU A 197 -12.62 -26.70 -16.51
C GLU A 197 -12.55 -25.47 -17.44
N ALA A 198 -13.51 -25.33 -18.35
CA ALA A 198 -13.57 -24.20 -19.27
C ALA A 198 -13.81 -22.86 -18.55
N GLY A 199 -14.65 -22.84 -17.52
CA GLY A 199 -14.89 -21.64 -16.72
C GLY A 199 -13.68 -21.24 -15.89
N ILE A 200 -12.98 -22.21 -15.30
CA ILE A 200 -11.73 -21.96 -14.57
C ILE A 200 -10.65 -21.41 -15.51
N ALA A 201 -10.51 -21.98 -16.71
CA ALA A 201 -9.56 -21.46 -17.70
C ALA A 201 -9.89 -20.02 -18.14
N ALA A 202 -11.18 -19.67 -18.23
CA ALA A 202 -11.61 -18.31 -18.52
C ALA A 202 -11.28 -17.34 -17.38
N VAL A 203 -11.44 -17.76 -16.11
CA VAL A 203 -11.03 -16.98 -14.94
C VAL A 203 -9.52 -16.72 -14.96
N ASP A 204 -8.72 -17.75 -15.22
CA ASP A 204 -7.26 -17.62 -15.31
C ASP A 204 -6.85 -16.67 -16.44
N ALA A 205 -7.47 -16.79 -17.61
CA ALA A 205 -7.22 -15.91 -18.74
C ALA A 205 -7.53 -14.44 -18.41
N ALA A 206 -8.67 -14.18 -17.75
CA ALA A 206 -9.05 -12.83 -17.33
C ALA A 206 -8.08 -12.24 -16.29
N LEU A 207 -7.59 -13.06 -15.34
CA LEU A 207 -6.57 -12.65 -14.39
C LEU A 207 -5.25 -12.31 -15.07
N LEU A 208 -4.84 -13.11 -16.07
CA LEU A 208 -3.59 -12.91 -16.80
C LEU A 208 -3.64 -11.70 -17.75
N GLU A 209 -4.78 -11.44 -18.39
CA GLU A 209 -4.95 -10.32 -19.34
C GLU A 209 -4.65 -8.95 -18.71
N GLN A 210 -4.96 -8.79 -17.42
CA GLN A 210 -4.74 -7.56 -16.67
C GLN A 210 -3.28 -7.37 -16.22
N LEU A 211 -2.44 -8.40 -16.34
CA LEU A 211 -1.07 -8.35 -15.84
C LEU A 211 -0.12 -7.71 -16.85
N SER A 212 0.93 -7.11 -16.32
CA SER A 212 2.05 -6.59 -17.07
C SER A 212 3.37 -7.07 -16.45
N HIS A 213 4.50 -6.75 -17.06
CA HIS A 213 5.81 -7.01 -16.45
C HIS A 213 6.10 -6.14 -15.21
N ARG A 214 5.20 -5.23 -14.82
CA ARG A 214 5.27 -4.47 -13.56
C ARG A 214 4.35 -5.08 -12.51
N TYR A 215 4.74 -4.98 -11.25
CA TYR A 215 3.89 -5.38 -10.11
C TYR A 215 2.61 -4.53 -10.05
N LEU A 216 1.47 -5.21 -10.01
CA LEU A 216 0.14 -4.64 -9.83
C LEU A 216 -0.52 -5.24 -8.59
N LYS A 217 -1.40 -4.49 -7.92
CA LYS A 217 -2.10 -4.97 -6.71
C LYS A 217 -3.01 -6.15 -7.06
N ALA A 218 -2.86 -7.27 -6.35
CA ALA A 218 -3.68 -8.46 -6.55
C ALA A 218 -5.18 -8.14 -6.37
N ALA A 219 -5.55 -7.34 -5.36
CA ALA A 219 -6.94 -6.91 -5.17
C ALA A 219 -7.54 -6.15 -6.36
N ARG A 220 -6.71 -5.43 -7.13
CA ARG A 220 -7.16 -4.72 -8.33
C ARG A 220 -7.38 -5.72 -9.47
N ILE A 221 -6.42 -6.60 -9.70
CA ILE A 221 -6.51 -7.65 -10.73
C ILE A 221 -7.75 -8.52 -10.50
N ILE A 222 -7.99 -8.92 -9.26
CA ILE A 222 -9.19 -9.69 -8.90
C ILE A 222 -10.46 -8.87 -9.13
N GLY A 223 -10.51 -7.61 -8.68
CA GLY A 223 -11.68 -6.76 -8.87
C GLY A 223 -12.02 -6.55 -10.34
N ASP A 224 -11.02 -6.24 -11.16
CA ASP A 224 -11.19 -6.03 -12.59
C ASP A 224 -11.66 -7.35 -13.26
N ALA A 225 -11.07 -8.51 -12.92
CA ALA A 225 -11.50 -9.81 -13.46
C ALA A 225 -12.95 -10.18 -13.08
N ILE A 226 -13.40 -9.80 -11.88
CA ILE A 226 -14.80 -9.98 -11.46
C ILE A 226 -15.73 -9.09 -12.29
N ASP A 227 -15.37 -7.83 -12.49
CA ASP A 227 -16.20 -6.85 -13.20
C ASP A 227 -16.31 -7.13 -14.71
N PHE A 228 -15.27 -7.71 -15.32
CA PHE A 228 -15.25 -8.03 -16.76
C PHE A 228 -15.76 -9.43 -17.11
N GLY A 229 -15.88 -10.33 -16.14
CA GLY A 229 -16.45 -11.65 -16.37
C GLY A 229 -17.95 -11.70 -16.08
N SER A 230 -18.71 -12.32 -16.97
CA SER A 230 -20.14 -12.58 -16.79
C SER A 230 -20.35 -13.71 -15.78
N TYR A 231 -20.24 -13.40 -14.49
CA TYR A 231 -20.44 -14.37 -13.41
C TYR A 231 -21.72 -14.04 -12.59
N PRO A 232 -22.40 -15.04 -12.00
CA PRO A 232 -23.60 -14.81 -11.19
C PRO A 232 -23.27 -13.90 -9.98
N ALA A 233 -24.06 -12.84 -9.83
CA ALA A 233 -23.69 -11.62 -9.10
C ALA A 233 -23.76 -11.68 -7.56
N ASP A 234 -24.21 -12.79 -6.96
CA ASP A 234 -24.62 -12.76 -5.55
C ASP A 234 -23.61 -13.30 -4.53
N SER A 235 -22.48 -13.86 -4.95
CA SER A 235 -21.37 -14.21 -4.04
C SER A 235 -20.13 -14.71 -4.80
N LEU A 236 -19.55 -13.88 -5.65
CA LEU A 236 -18.27 -14.23 -6.27
C LEU A 236 -17.13 -14.07 -5.24
N HIS A 237 -16.75 -15.19 -4.62
CA HIS A 237 -15.74 -15.27 -3.58
C HIS A 237 -14.39 -14.76 -4.09
N VAL A 238 -13.97 -13.59 -3.59
CA VAL A 238 -12.60 -13.04 -3.77
C VAL A 238 -11.53 -14.08 -3.43
N ARG A 239 -11.86 -15.04 -2.56
CA ARG A 239 -11.01 -16.20 -2.21
C ARG A 239 -10.74 -17.13 -3.39
N LEU A 240 -11.74 -17.45 -4.22
CA LEU A 240 -11.55 -18.29 -5.41
C LEU A 240 -10.52 -17.65 -6.36
N PHE A 241 -10.68 -16.36 -6.66
CA PHE A 241 -9.73 -15.63 -7.51
C PHE A 241 -8.33 -15.52 -6.88
N ALA A 242 -8.27 -15.32 -5.56
CA ALA A 242 -7.00 -15.34 -4.84
C ALA A 242 -6.31 -16.71 -4.95
N ARG A 243 -7.05 -17.81 -4.84
CA ARG A 243 -6.55 -19.18 -5.06
C ARG A 243 -6.11 -19.41 -6.50
N ARG A 244 -6.83 -18.86 -7.49
CA ARG A 244 -6.39 -18.92 -8.89
C ARG A 244 -5.07 -18.18 -9.10
N LEU A 245 -4.89 -16.99 -8.51
CA LEU A 245 -3.59 -16.31 -8.54
C LEU A 245 -2.48 -17.13 -7.85
N ILE A 246 -2.79 -17.84 -6.75
CA ILE A 246 -1.84 -18.75 -6.11
C ILE A 246 -1.46 -19.88 -7.07
N ALA A 247 -2.45 -20.57 -7.66
CA ALA A 247 -2.22 -21.65 -8.61
C ALA A 247 -1.41 -21.19 -9.85
N LEU A 248 -1.70 -20.00 -10.38
CA LEU A 248 -0.95 -19.41 -11.48
C LEU A 248 0.50 -19.09 -11.09
N ALA A 249 0.73 -18.64 -9.85
CA ALA A 249 2.07 -18.37 -9.34
C ALA A 249 2.86 -19.67 -9.14
N GLU A 250 2.22 -20.71 -8.59
CA GLU A 250 2.79 -22.05 -8.42
C GLU A 250 3.13 -22.70 -9.78
N ALA A 251 2.30 -22.46 -10.80
CA ALA A 251 2.54 -22.89 -12.18
C ALA A 251 3.62 -22.05 -12.91
N GLY A 252 4.17 -21.01 -12.27
CA GLY A 252 5.15 -20.11 -12.86
C GLY A 252 4.60 -19.17 -13.95
N ALA A 253 3.28 -19.12 -14.13
CA ALA A 253 2.65 -18.23 -15.10
C ALA A 253 2.71 -16.76 -14.68
N ILE A 254 2.86 -16.49 -13.37
CA ILE A 254 2.98 -15.15 -12.80
C ILE A 254 4.03 -15.15 -11.68
N VAL A 255 4.55 -13.96 -11.36
CA VAL A 255 5.37 -13.74 -10.17
C VAL A 255 4.55 -12.97 -9.14
N ALA A 256 4.38 -13.56 -7.95
CA ALA A 256 3.65 -12.96 -6.85
C ALA A 256 4.58 -12.51 -5.70
N ARG A 257 4.19 -11.46 -4.96
CA ARG A 257 4.79 -11.09 -3.67
C ARG A 257 3.69 -10.78 -2.65
N GLY A 258 3.93 -11.14 -1.39
CA GLY A 258 2.96 -11.01 -0.31
C GLY A 258 2.04 -12.24 -0.16
N ASN A 259 1.08 -12.17 0.76
CA ASN A 259 0.11 -13.24 0.99
C ASN A 259 -1.11 -13.07 0.07
N LEU A 260 -1.23 -13.86 -1.00
CA LEU A 260 -2.32 -13.73 -1.98
C LEU A 260 -3.72 -13.97 -1.39
N LEU A 261 -3.85 -14.71 -0.27
CA LEU A 261 -5.12 -14.80 0.48
C LEU A 261 -5.52 -13.47 1.14
N ASN A 262 -4.61 -12.50 1.19
CA ASN A 262 -4.89 -11.10 1.49
C ASN A 262 -4.52 -10.21 0.27
N PRO A 263 -5.37 -10.17 -0.77
CA PRO A 263 -5.04 -9.49 -2.04
C PRO A 263 -4.72 -8.00 -1.90
N ARG A 264 -5.16 -7.35 -0.81
CA ARG A 264 -4.89 -5.92 -0.54
C ARG A 264 -3.43 -5.65 -0.16
N ARG A 265 -2.71 -6.68 0.28
CA ARG A 265 -1.29 -6.63 0.70
C ARG A 265 -0.39 -7.46 -0.20
N SER A 266 -0.84 -7.73 -1.41
CA SER A 266 -0.13 -8.60 -2.35
C SER A 266 -0.12 -8.02 -3.74
N VAL A 267 0.93 -8.32 -4.48
CA VAL A 267 1.14 -7.87 -5.85
C VAL A 267 1.52 -9.02 -6.74
N VAL A 268 1.16 -8.90 -8.01
CA VAL A 268 1.40 -9.89 -9.06
C VAL A 268 1.90 -9.20 -10.32
N ARG A 269 2.73 -9.88 -11.11
CA ARG A 269 3.20 -9.45 -12.42
C ARG A 269 3.42 -10.64 -13.34
N LEU A 270 3.56 -10.40 -14.64
CA LEU A 270 4.08 -11.40 -15.57
C LEU A 270 5.57 -11.65 -15.29
N PRO A 271 6.06 -12.90 -15.48
CA PRO A 271 7.48 -13.20 -15.46
C PRO A 271 8.23 -12.37 -16.51
N ASP A 272 9.52 -12.16 -16.31
CA ASP A 272 10.37 -11.58 -17.35
C ASP A 272 10.57 -12.62 -18.45
N SER A 273 10.55 -12.21 -19.73
CA SER A 273 10.87 -13.13 -20.82
C SER A 273 12.31 -13.64 -20.64
N PRO A 274 12.56 -14.94 -20.84
CA PRO A 274 13.91 -15.52 -20.73
C PRO A 274 14.89 -14.92 -21.75
#